data_AF-A0A251UY34-F1
#
_entry.id   AF-A0A251UY34-F1
#
_cell.length_a   1.000
_cell.length_b   1.000
_cell.length_c   1.000
_cell.angle_alpha   90.00
_cell.angle_beta   90.00
_cell.angle_gamma   90.00
#
_symmetry.space_group_name_H-M   'P 1'
#
loop_
_entity.id
_entity.type
_entity.pdbx_description
1 polymer ?
#
loop_
_entity_poly.entity_id
_entity_poly.type
_entity_poly.pdbx_seq_one_letter_code
_entity_poly.pdbx_strand_id
1 'polypeptide(L)'
;MSGEVPAECDRIYQSLLQCHRRVPAGPSREAACRHLNRSLAECMIAFICPEESAAVKTLCANQATAVKRSQCQQAQISLATCISLHQDPS
;
A
#
# COMPACT_ATOMS: atom_id res chain seq x y z
N MET A 1 16.05 -5.57 -10.94
CA MET A 1 15.54 -4.21 -10.68
C MET A 1 16.48 -3.55 -9.68
N SER A 2 16.99 -2.36 -9.98
CA SER A 2 17.87 -1.62 -9.09
C SER A 2 17.11 -1.31 -7.80
N GLY A 3 17.55 -1.93 -6.70
CA GLY A 3 16.85 -2.02 -5.42
C GLY A 3 16.95 -0.77 -4.55
N GLU A 4 16.53 0.37 -5.08
CA GLU A 4 16.45 1.61 -4.30
C GLU A 4 14.98 1.98 -4.07
N VAL A 5 14.62 2.18 -2.80
CA VAL A 5 13.28 2.56 -2.38
C VAL A 5 12.94 3.91 -3.03
N PRO A 6 11.73 4.11 -3.61
CA PRO A 6 11.37 5.37 -4.22
C PRO A 6 11.48 6.53 -3.22
N ALA A 7 12.06 7.65 -3.66
CA ALA A 7 12.22 8.85 -2.83
C ALA A 7 10.90 9.38 -2.26
N GLU A 8 9.77 9.11 -2.92
CA GLU A 8 8.44 9.40 -2.37
C GLU A 8 8.11 8.54 -1.15
N CYS A 9 8.33 7.22 -1.22
CA CYS A 9 8.09 6.33 -0.10
C CYS A 9 8.99 6.67 1.09
N ASP A 10 10.27 7.01 0.84
CA ASP A 10 11.18 7.46 1.89
C ASP A 10 10.72 8.76 2.56
N ARG A 11 10.28 9.77 1.79
CA ARG A 11 9.72 11.01 2.37
C ARG A 11 8.51 10.76 3.28
N ILE A 12 7.63 9.82 2.91
CA ILE A 12 6.47 9.44 3.74
C ILE A 12 6.95 8.70 5.00
N TYR A 13 7.93 7.81 4.87
CA TYR A 13 8.55 7.10 6.00
C TYR A 13 9.17 8.06 7.01
N GLN A 14 9.96 9.04 6.56
CA GLN A 14 10.53 10.07 7.45
C GLN A 14 9.44 10.88 8.17
N SER A 15 8.35 11.20 7.47
CA SER A 15 7.18 11.88 8.06
C SER A 15 6.51 11.02 9.14
N LEU A 16 6.36 9.71 8.89
CA LEU A 16 5.82 8.76 9.86
C LEU A 16 6.71 8.66 11.10
N LEU A 17 8.03 8.59 10.93
CA LEU A 17 8.99 8.60 12.03
C LEU A 17 8.89 9.89 12.87
N GLN A 18 8.69 11.05 12.23
CA GLN A 18 8.46 12.29 12.94
C GLN A 18 7.14 12.27 13.74
N CYS A 19 6.07 11.70 13.18
CA CYS A 19 4.80 11.52 13.89
C CYS A 19 4.97 10.63 15.12
N HIS A 20 5.64 9.48 14.99
CA HIS A 20 5.93 8.56 16.10
C HIS A 20 6.82 9.17 17.18
N ARG A 21 7.72 10.10 16.83
CA ARG A 21 8.52 10.85 17.82
C ARG A 21 7.68 11.84 18.62
N ARG A 22 6.64 12.42 18.03
CA ARG A 22 5.76 13.42 18.67
C ARG A 22 4.63 12.79 19.49
N VAL A 23 4.18 11.60 19.09
CA VAL A 23 3.02 10.95 19.72
C VAL A 23 3.47 9.64 20.40
N PRO A 24 3.33 9.52 21.73
CA PRO A 24 3.69 8.31 22.47
C PRO A 24 2.97 7.06 21.97
N ALA A 25 3.60 5.90 22.11
CA ALA A 25 3.01 4.64 21.68
C ALA A 25 1.64 4.36 22.34
N GLY A 26 0.70 3.84 21.55
CA GLY A 26 -0.65 3.51 21.99
C GLY A 26 -1.72 3.88 20.94
N PRO A 27 -3.01 3.67 21.25
CA PRO A 27 -4.12 3.91 20.32
C PRO A 27 -4.16 5.34 19.75
N SER A 28 -3.75 6.33 20.54
CA SER A 28 -3.68 7.74 20.10
C SER A 28 -2.66 7.95 18.98
N ARG A 29 -1.50 7.27 19.02
CA ARG A 29 -0.52 7.32 17.93
C ARG A 29 -1.03 6.63 16.68
N GLU A 30 -1.66 5.48 16.82
CA GLU A 30 -2.24 4.77 15.68
C GLU A 30 -3.28 5.63 14.97
N ALA A 31 -4.13 6.33 15.72
CA ALA A 31 -5.10 7.28 15.17
C ALA A 31 -4.41 8.49 14.52
N ALA A 32 -3.48 9.14 15.23
CA ALA A 32 -2.82 10.36 14.78
C ALA A 32 -1.93 10.14 13.54
N CYS A 33 -1.24 9.00 13.46
CA CYS A 33 -0.30 8.68 12.38
C CYS A 33 -0.91 7.75 11.31
N ARG A 34 -2.20 7.40 11.40
CA ARG A 34 -2.89 6.44 10.51
C ARG A 34 -2.68 6.76 9.03
N HIS A 35 -2.84 8.04 8.67
CA HIS A 35 -2.76 8.44 7.26
C HIS A 35 -1.34 8.23 6.70
N LEU A 36 -0.30 8.54 7.47
CA LEU A 36 1.10 8.35 7.07
C LEU A 36 1.41 6.86 6.92
N ASN A 37 0.94 6.05 7.86
CA ASN A 37 1.12 4.60 7.81
C ASN A 37 0.44 3.99 6.58
N ARG A 38 -0.81 4.40 6.31
CA ARG A 38 -1.55 3.97 5.12
C ARG A 38 -0.85 4.41 3.84
N SER A 39 -0.46 5.68 3.73
CA SER A 39 0.23 6.21 2.55
C SER A 39 1.57 5.51 2.29
N LEU A 40 2.32 5.19 3.35
CA LEU A 40 3.57 4.45 3.21
C LEU A 40 3.30 3.03 2.69
N ALA A 41 2.32 2.33 3.26
CA ALA A 41 1.93 1.00 2.79
C ALA A 41 1.51 1.02 1.32
N GLU A 42 0.67 1.97 0.91
CA GLU A 42 0.24 2.14 -0.48
C GLU A 42 1.42 2.43 -1.42
N CYS A 43 2.38 3.26 -0.99
CA CYS A 43 3.58 3.57 -1.77
C CYS A 43 4.46 2.33 -1.97
N MET A 44 4.74 1.59 -0.89
CA MET A 44 5.54 0.37 -0.93
C MET A 44 4.89 -0.72 -1.77
N ILE A 45 3.57 -0.92 -1.65
CA ILE A 45 2.84 -1.87 -2.48
C ILE A 45 2.90 -1.47 -3.95
N ALA A 46 2.75 -0.18 -4.28
CA ALA A 46 2.86 0.30 -5.66
C ALA A 46 4.27 0.18 -6.23
N PHE A 47 5.30 0.21 -5.39
CA PHE A 47 6.68 -0.04 -5.79
C PHE A 47 6.96 -1.52 -6.04
N ILE A 48 6.48 -2.40 -5.15
CA ILE A 48 6.73 -3.85 -5.20
C ILE A 48 5.87 -4.53 -6.27
N CYS A 49 4.57 -4.19 -6.33
CA CYS A 49 3.58 -4.76 -7.23
C CYS A 49 2.93 -3.67 -8.10
N PRO A 50 3.68 -3.03 -9.01
CA PRO A 50 3.22 -1.84 -9.73
C PRO A 50 2.00 -2.13 -10.63
N GLU A 51 2.00 -3.25 -11.34
CA GLU A 51 0.94 -3.59 -12.30
C GLU A 51 -0.36 -3.96 -11.56
N GLU A 52 -0.26 -4.81 -10.55
CA GLU A 52 -1.41 -5.27 -9.76
C GLU A 52 -2.01 -4.12 -8.95
N SER A 53 -1.17 -3.24 -8.38
CA SER A 53 -1.65 -2.08 -7.64
C SER A 53 -2.35 -1.07 -8.56
N ALA A 54 -1.85 -0.84 -9.78
CA ALA A 54 -2.50 -0.01 -10.78
C ALA A 54 -3.82 -0.63 -11.26
N ALA A 55 -3.85 -1.95 -11.47
CA ALA A 55 -5.06 -2.68 -11.85
C ALA A 55 -6.15 -2.54 -10.78
N VAL A 56 -5.82 -2.68 -9.49
CA VAL A 56 -6.76 -2.44 -8.38
C VAL A 56 -7.28 -1.01 -8.39
N LYS A 57 -6.40 0.00 -8.54
CA LYS A 57 -6.83 1.42 -8.60
C LYS A 57 -7.83 1.67 -9.73
N THR A 58 -7.60 1.11 -10.92
CA THR A 58 -8.49 1.32 -12.08
C THR A 58 -9.76 0.50 -11.98
N LEU A 59 -9.67 -0.80 -11.70
CA LEU A 59 -10.79 -1.73 -11.77
C LEU A 59 -11.72 -1.64 -10.55
N CYS A 60 -11.21 -1.25 -9.39
CA CYS A 60 -12.02 -1.11 -8.18
C CYS A 60 -12.63 0.28 -7.98
N ALA A 61 -12.24 1.29 -8.77
CA ALA A 61 -12.77 2.65 -8.68
C ALA A 61 -14.28 2.73 -8.99
N ASN A 62 -14.81 1.81 -9.79
CA ASN A 62 -16.22 1.76 -10.13
C ASN A 62 -16.72 0.31 -10.23
N GLN A 63 -17.66 -0.05 -9.36
CA GLN A 63 -18.20 -1.41 -9.22
C GLN A 63 -19.68 -1.52 -9.65
N ALA A 64 -20.12 -0.63 -10.55
CA ALA A 64 -21.53 -0.50 -10.94
C ALA A 64 -22.13 -1.75 -11.59
N THR A 65 -21.32 -2.63 -12.19
CA THR A 65 -21.81 -3.86 -12.84
C THR A 65 -21.22 -5.11 -12.19
N ALA A 66 -21.90 -6.25 -12.35
CA ALA A 66 -21.41 -7.54 -11.88
C ALA A 66 -20.04 -7.90 -12.48
N VAL A 67 -19.83 -7.58 -13.76
CA VAL A 67 -18.55 -7.76 -14.45
C VAL A 67 -17.46 -6.90 -13.81
N LYS A 68 -17.71 -5.60 -13.56
CA LYS A 68 -16.73 -4.72 -12.91
C LYS A 68 -16.39 -5.17 -11.48
N ARG A 69 -17.36 -5.70 -10.72
CA ARG A 69 -17.11 -6.31 -9.41
C ARG A 69 -16.19 -7.52 -9.50
N SER A 70 -16.46 -8.43 -10.44
CA SER A 70 -15.62 -9.61 -10.68
C SER A 70 -14.20 -9.21 -11.13
N GLN A 71 -14.05 -8.20 -11.98
CA GLN A 71 -12.75 -7.67 -12.39
C GLN A 71 -11.97 -7.06 -11.22
N CYS A 72 -12.62 -6.26 -10.36
CA CYS A 72 -12.00 -5.73 -9.14
C CYS A 72 -11.57 -6.87 -8.20
N GLN A 73 -12.43 -7.87 -7.98
CA GLN A 73 -12.09 -9.04 -7.15
C GLN A 73 -10.86 -9.78 -7.68
N GLN A 74 -10.79 -10.02 -8.99
CA GLN A 74 -9.63 -10.67 -9.59
C GLN A 74 -8.36 -9.83 -9.44
N ALA A 75 -8.44 -8.50 -9.61
CA ALA A 75 -7.30 -7.61 -9.40
C ALA A 75 -6.81 -7.64 -7.94
N GLN A 76 -7.71 -7.71 -6.96
CA GLN A 76 -7.37 -7.85 -5.54
C GLN A 76 -6.65 -9.17 -5.26
N ILE A 77 -7.09 -10.28 -5.86
CA ILE A 77 -6.44 -11.60 -5.72
C ILE A 77 -5.03 -11.56 -6.33
N SER A 78 -4.87 -10.98 -7.52
CA SER A 78 -3.57 -10.82 -8.16
C SER A 78 -2.61 -9.99 -7.30
N LEU A 79 -3.08 -8.86 -6.75
CA LEU A 79 -2.27 -8.02 -5.87
C LEU A 79 -1.85 -8.77 -4.59
N ALA A 80 -2.78 -9.48 -3.96
CA ALA A 80 -2.47 -10.28 -2.77
C ALA A 80 -1.42 -11.36 -3.08
N THR A 81 -1.51 -12.00 -4.25
CA THR A 81 -0.54 -13.01 -4.69
C THR A 81 0.85 -12.40 -4.89
N CYS A 82 0.94 -11.26 -5.57
CA CYS A 82 2.22 -10.55 -5.75
C CYS A 82 2.85 -10.17 -4.40
N ILE A 83 2.05 -9.60 -3.47
CA ILE A 83 2.54 -9.24 -2.14
C ILE A 83 3.09 -10.48 -1.41
N SER A 84 2.36 -11.60 -1.43
CA SER A 84 2.82 -12.84 -0.78
C SER A 84 4.15 -13.34 -1.34
N LEU A 85 4.34 -13.31 -2.67
CA LEU A 85 5.61 -13.72 -3.30
C LEU A 85 6.81 -12.89 -2.83
N HIS A 86 6.59 -11.63 -2.47
CA HIS A 86 7.62 -10.74 -1.92
C HIS A 86 7.75 -10.79 -0.39
N GLN A 87 6.83 -11.48 0.31
CA GLN A 87 6.87 -11.66 1.76
C GLN A 87 7.61 -12.93 2.18
N ASP A 88 7.82 -13.91 1.29
CA ASP A 88 8.55 -15.13 1.59
C ASP A 88 10.07 -14.85 1.74
N PRO A 89 10.64 -14.98 2.95
CA PRO A 89 12.08 -14.94 3.14
C PRO A 89 12.61 -16.34 2.81
N SER A 90 13.38 -16.45 1.72
CA SER A 90 14.32 -17.58 1.56
C SER A 90 15.67 -17.21 2.14
#